data_AF-A0A553KA50-F1
#
_entry.id   AF-A0A553KA50-F1
#
_cell.length_a   1.000
_cell.length_b   1.000
_cell.length_c   1.000
_cell.angle_alpha   90.00
_cell.angle_beta   90.00
_cell.angle_gamma   90.00
#
_symmetry.space_group_name_H-M   'P 1'
#
loop_
_entity.id
_entity.type
_entity.pdbx_description
1 polymer ?
#
loop_
_entity_poly.entity_id
_entity_poly.type
_entity_poly.pdbx_seq_one_letter_code
_entity_poly.pdbx_strand_id
1 'polypeptide(L)' 'MAAMAPMFVPAAAFGANDRITYGLIATGGRGRYLNRNFQKLGAQCVALCDVYEPYLDAARKESPDGVKCYGDYRE' A
#
# COMPACT_ATOMS: atom_id res chain seq x y z
N MET A 1 4.61 -9.09 -40.34
CA MET A 1 5.36 -8.62 -39.15
C MET A 1 4.78 -9.36 -37.95
N ALA A 2 5.46 -10.41 -37.48
CA ALA A 2 4.94 -11.24 -36.39
C ALA A 2 5.15 -10.52 -35.06
N ALA A 3 4.09 -10.31 -34.29
CA ALA A 3 4.19 -9.77 -32.94
C ALA A 3 4.77 -10.84 -32.01
N MET A 4 5.88 -10.55 -31.35
CA MET A 4 6.40 -11.36 -30.26
C MET A 4 5.54 -11.13 -29.01
N ALA A 5 4.68 -12.09 -28.68
CA ALA A 5 4.01 -12.11 -27.38
C ALA A 5 4.97 -12.69 -26.33
N PRO A 6 4.99 -12.14 -25.10
CA PRO A 6 5.81 -12.70 -24.03
C PRO A 6 5.35 -14.12 -23.69
N MET A 7 6.28 -15.09 -23.69
CA MET A 7 5.99 -16.48 -23.32
C MET A 7 5.79 -16.68 -21.81
N PHE A 8 6.03 -15.64 -21.01
CA PHE A 8 5.82 -15.66 -19.58
C PHE A 8 5.26 -14.31 -19.14
N VAL A 9 4.00 -14.29 -18.74
CA VAL A 9 3.36 -13.15 -18.08
C VAL A 9 3.23 -13.52 -16.61
N PRO A 10 3.90 -12.82 -15.68
CA PRO A 10 3.73 -13.11 -14.26
C PRO A 10 2.27 -12.89 -13.86
N ALA A 11 1.73 -13.72 -12.98
CA ALA A 11 0.33 -13.61 -12.54
C ALA A 11 0.00 -12.21 -12.00
N ALA A 12 0.99 -11.52 -11.41
CA ALA A 12 0.86 -10.14 -10.94
C ALA A 12 0.62 -9.11 -12.06
N ALA A 13 0.97 -9.41 -13.33
CA ALA A 13 0.68 -8.52 -14.46
C ALA A 13 -0.78 -8.63 -14.94
N PHE A 14 -1.46 -9.75 -14.65
CA PHE A 14 -2.91 -9.86 -14.81
C PHE A 14 -3.60 -9.33 -13.54
N GLY A 15 -4.36 -8.24 -13.67
CA GLY A 15 -5.09 -7.64 -12.54
C GLY A 15 -4.28 -6.68 -11.67
N ALA A 16 -3.07 -6.27 -12.09
CA ALA A 16 -2.27 -5.23 -11.42
C ALA A 16 -3.03 -3.91 -11.18
N ASN A 17 -4.05 -3.63 -12.00
CA ASN A 17 -4.90 -2.44 -11.92
C ASN A 17 -6.28 -2.70 -11.28
N ASP A 18 -6.59 -3.94 -10.88
CA ASP A 18 -7.90 -4.29 -10.31
C ASP A 18 -7.94 -4.07 -8.78
N ARG A 19 -6.83 -3.64 -8.18
CA ARG A 19 -6.74 -3.41 -6.74
C ARG A 19 -6.75 -1.92 -6.43
N ILE A 20 -7.75 -1.49 -5.65
CA ILE A 20 -7.80 -0.12 -5.12
C ILE A 20 -6.56 0.14 -4.26
N THR A 21 -5.77 1.14 -4.63
CA THR A 21 -4.61 1.60 -3.85
C THR A 21 -4.96 2.80 -3.01
N TYR A 22 -4.37 2.92 -1.82
CA TYR A 22 -4.54 4.09 -0.96
C TYR A 22 -3.26 4.46 -0.20
N GLY A 23 -3.18 5.73 0.19
CA GLY A 23 -2.26 6.23 1.21
C GLY A 23 -2.99 6.50 2.52
N LEU A 24 -2.28 6.39 3.64
CA LEU A 24 -2.80 6.67 4.97
C LEU A 24 -1.99 7.79 5.63
N ILE A 25 -2.63 8.91 5.91
CA ILE A 25 -2.09 10.01 6.72
C ILE A 25 -2.71 9.91 8.13
N ALA A 26 -1.92 10.20 9.17
CA ALA A 26 -2.29 10.03 10.57
C ALA A 26 -2.50 8.56 10.95
N THR A 27 -1.39 7.89 11.23
CA THR A 27 -1.27 6.46 11.55
C THR A 27 -1.53 6.13 13.02
N GLY A 28 -2.30 6.96 13.72
CA GLY A 28 -2.77 6.70 15.09
C GLY A 28 -3.77 5.54 15.18
N GLY A 29 -4.35 5.31 16.37
CA GLY A 29 -5.22 4.15 16.62
C GLY A 29 -6.38 3.97 15.62
N ARG A 30 -7.06 5.07 15.27
CA ARG A 30 -8.15 5.05 14.27
C ARG A 30 -7.64 4.82 12.84
N GLY A 31 -6.51 5.45 12.47
CA GLY A 31 -5.88 5.26 11.16
C GLY A 31 -5.50 3.80 10.95
N ARG A 32 -4.82 3.18 11.92
CA ARG A 32 -4.48 1.75 11.89
C ARG A 32 -5.70 0.83 11.86
N TYR A 33 -6.77 1.18 12.59
CA TYR A 33 -8.03 0.44 12.49
C TYR A 33 -8.56 0.43 11.05
N LEU A 34 -8.60 1.58 10.36
CA LEU A 34 -9.03 1.65 8.96
C LEU A 34 -8.06 0.94 8.03
N ASN A 35 -6.75 1.09 8.26
CA ASN A 35 -5.68 0.43 7.50
C ASN A 35 -5.92 -1.09 7.41
N ARG A 36 -6.15 -1.74 8.56
CA ARG A 36 -6.40 -3.18 8.61
C ARG A 36 -7.70 -3.57 7.91
N ASN A 37 -8.75 -2.75 8.01
CA ASN A 37 -10.03 -3.05 7.36
C ASN A 37 -9.97 -2.88 5.84
N PHE A 38 -9.28 -1.85 5.33
CA PHE A 38 -9.12 -1.65 3.89
C PHE A 38 -8.30 -2.78 3.26
N GLN A 39 -7.23 -3.21 3.92
CA GLN A 39 -6.45 -4.39 3.50
C GLN A 39 -7.29 -5.67 3.47
N LYS A 40 -8.15 -5.90 4.48
CA LYS A 40 -9.09 -7.04 4.50
C LYS A 40 -10.12 -7.00 3.38
N LEU A 41 -10.52 -5.80 2.95
CA LEU A 41 -11.40 -5.60 1.80
C LEU A 41 -10.67 -5.71 0.45
N GLY A 42 -9.37 -6.01 0.48
CA GLY A 42 -8.56 -6.24 -0.70
C GLY A 42 -7.87 -5.00 -1.24
N ALA A 43 -7.99 -3.83 -0.61
CA ALA A 43 -7.25 -2.63 -1.01
C ALA A 43 -5.77 -2.69 -0.60
N GLN A 44 -4.88 -2.05 -1.37
CA GLN A 44 -3.45 -2.02 -1.10
C GLN A 44 -3.00 -0.68 -0.53
N CYS A 45 -2.42 -0.71 0.68
CA CYS A 45 -1.71 0.43 1.22
C CYS A 45 -0.37 0.59 0.48
N VAL A 46 -0.14 1.75 -0.14
CA VAL A 46 1.11 2.04 -0.87
C VAL A 46 1.97 3.10 -0.18
N ALA A 47 1.39 3.89 0.73
CA ALA A 47 2.07 4.93 1.47
C ALA A 47 1.47 5.14 2.86
N LEU A 48 2.32 5.44 3.84
CA LEU A 48 1.99 5.83 5.21
C LEU A 48 2.63 7.18 5.52
N CYS A 49 1.94 8.04 6.24
CA CYS A 49 2.47 9.31 6.70
C CYS A 49 2.05 9.63 8.14
N ASP A 50 3.03 9.96 8.97
CA ASP A 50 2.83 10.48 10.32
C ASP A 50 4.08 11.23 10.79
N VAL A 51 3.87 12.33 11.51
CA VAL A 51 4.96 13.07 12.17
C VAL A 51 5.47 12.36 13.42
N TYR A 52 4.66 11.45 14.00
CA TYR A 52 5.03 10.68 15.18
C TYR A 52 5.50 9.27 14.81
N GLU A 53 6.82 9.09 14.81
CA GLU A 53 7.52 7.87 14.37
C GLU A 53 6.98 6.56 14.99
N PRO A 54 6.66 6.47 16.30
CA PRO A 54 6.13 5.23 16.86
C PRO A 54 4.79 4.79 16.27
N TYR A 55 3.95 5.73 15.80
CA TYR A 55 2.71 5.40 15.09
C TYR A 55 2.97 4.97 13.66
N LEU A 56 3.90 5.63 12.98
CA LEU A 56 4.32 5.28 11.63
C LEU A 56 4.88 3.85 11.59
N ASP A 57 5.77 3.52 12.52
CA ASP A 57 6.35 2.18 12.67
C ASP A 57 5.30 1.12 13.01
N ALA A 58 4.34 1.45 13.88
CA ALA A 58 3.25 0.54 14.19
C ALA A 58 2.36 0.27 12.96
N ALA A 59 2.06 1.31 12.16
CA ALA A 59 1.31 1.12 10.93
C ALA A 59 2.10 0.37 9.86
N ARG A 60 3.42 0.60 9.75
CA ARG A 60 4.30 -0.13 8.82
C ARG A 60 4.26 -1.63 9.07
N LYS A 61 4.27 -2.06 10.34
CA LYS A 61 4.15 -3.48 10.73
C LYS A 61 2.80 -4.10 10.40
N GLU A 62 1.76 -3.28 10.23
CA GLU A 62 0.40 -3.72 9.90
C GLU A 62 0.07 -3.55 8.40
N SER A 63 1.04 -3.15 7.58
CA SER A 63 0.88 -2.85 6.15
C SER A 63 1.73 -3.80 5.29
N PRO A 64 1.48 -3.86 3.96
CA PRO A 64 2.26 -4.70 3.06
C PRO A 64 3.75 -4.34 3.07
N ASP A 65 4.59 -5.35 2.81
CA ASP A 65 6.03 -5.15 2.68
C ASP A 65 6.35 -4.09 1.61
N GLY A 66 7.33 -3.23 1.89
CA GLY A 66 7.75 -2.17 0.98
C GLY A 66 6.83 -0.95 0.92
N VAL A 67 5.84 -0.83 1.82
CA VAL A 67 5.03 0.40 1.94
C VAL A 67 5.94 1.62 2.22
N LYS A 68 5.76 2.69 1.46
CA LYS A 68 6.55 3.91 1.64
C LYS A 68 6.11 4.63 2.92
N CYS A 69 7.06 5.15 3.69
CA CYS A 69 6.79 5.84 4.95
C CYS A 69 7.31 7.27 4.84
N TYR A 70 6.49 8.25 5.21
CA TYR A 70 6.77 9.67 5.07
C TYR A 70 6.54 10.42 6.38
N GLY A 71 7.42 11.38 6.69
CA GLY A 71 7.26 12.29 7.83
C GLY A 71 6.46 13.54 7.51
N ASP A 72 6.51 14.00 6.25
CA ASP A 72 5.69 15.09 5.72
C ASP A 72 4.70 14.55 4.67
N TYR A 73 3.47 15.06 4.68
CA TYR A 73 2.42 14.64 3.75
C TYR A 73 2.61 15.18 2.33
N ARG A 74 3.58 16.09 2.13
CA ARG A 74 3.91 16.72 0.85
C ARG A 74 4.92 15.92 0.02
N GLU A 75 5.53 14.90 0.61
CA GLU A 75 6.46 13.95 -0.03
C GLU A 75 5.71 12.78 -0.70
#